data_AF-A0A4U1I3Y2-F1
#
_entry.id   AF-A0A4U1I3Y2-F1
#
_cell.length_a   1.000
_cell.length_b   1.000
_cell.length_c   1.000
_cell.angle_alpha   90.00
_cell.angle_beta   90.00
_cell.angle_gamma   90.00
#
_symmetry.space_group_name_H-M   'P 1'
#
loop_
_entity.id
_entity.type
_entity.pdbx_description
1 polymer ?
#
loop_
_entity_poly.entity_id
_entity_poly.type
_entity_poly.pdbx_seq_one_letter_code
_entity_poly.pdbx_strand_id
1 'polypeptide(L)'
;MDKLATYVGAIHGQPSAVKIVGVETKRESWSDQGFDVDRQETVYSFDNGVVIRRVVELDDFPADLACAECWINYDVIEHGRGRTVSPSSKSFDNACRETFWLKFHSEPRV
;
A
#
# COMPACT_ATOMS: atom_id res chain seq x y z
N MET A 1 -8.02 8.31 -16.30
CA MET A 1 -8.24 7.64 -15.01
C MET A 1 -7.00 6.81 -14.74
N ASP A 2 -6.29 7.11 -13.67
CA ASP A 2 -5.01 6.50 -13.33
C ASP A 2 -5.27 5.26 -12.46
N LYS A 3 -4.39 4.26 -12.54
CA LYS A 3 -4.54 3.02 -11.77
C LYS A 3 -3.86 3.18 -10.42
N LEU A 4 -4.53 2.81 -9.32
CA LEU A 4 -3.89 2.77 -7.99
C LEU A 4 -2.61 1.91 -8.01
N ALA A 5 -2.63 0.81 -8.78
CA ALA A 5 -1.47 -0.08 -8.96
C ALA A 5 -0.20 0.63 -9.45
N THR A 6 -0.32 1.72 -10.22
CA THR A 6 0.84 2.50 -10.68
C THR A 6 1.56 3.19 -9.51
N TYR A 7 0.79 3.71 -8.55
CA TYR A 7 1.34 4.38 -7.37
C TYR A 7 1.87 3.36 -6.36
N VAL A 8 1.15 2.26 -6.15
CA VAL A 8 1.62 1.17 -5.29
C VAL A 8 2.89 0.53 -5.85
N GLY A 9 2.98 0.32 -7.17
CA GLY A 9 4.21 -0.15 -7.80
C GLY A 9 5.39 0.77 -7.56
N ALA A 10 5.19 2.10 -7.64
CA ALA A 10 6.24 3.07 -7.32
C ALA A 10 6.67 3.03 -5.84
N ILE A 11 5.73 2.82 -4.91
CA ILE A 11 6.03 2.60 -3.47
C ILE A 11 6.92 1.37 -3.27
N HIS A 12 6.72 0.33 -4.10
CA HIS A 12 7.53 -0.90 -4.12
C HIS A 12 8.80 -0.79 -5.00
N GLY A 13 9.15 0.41 -5.47
CA GLY A 13 10.38 0.66 -6.25
C GLY A 13 10.33 0.19 -7.70
N GLN A 14 9.15 -0.15 -8.22
CA GLN A 14 8.99 -0.48 -9.64
C GLN A 14 9.19 0.77 -10.52
N PRO A 15 9.72 0.64 -11.75
CA PRO A 15 9.79 1.74 -12.70
C PRO A 15 8.41 2.35 -12.92
N SER A 16 8.31 3.67 -12.76
CA SER A 16 7.04 4.40 -12.84
C SER A 16 7.23 5.79 -13.43
N ALA A 17 6.18 6.31 -14.06
CA ALA A 17 6.14 7.67 -14.60
C ALA A 17 5.85 8.74 -13.52
N VAL A 18 5.41 8.32 -12.33
CA VAL A 18 5.18 9.20 -11.18
C VAL A 18 6.32 9.05 -10.18
N LYS A 19 6.69 10.14 -9.50
CA LYS A 19 7.78 10.14 -8.52
C LYS A 19 7.26 10.47 -7.14
N ILE A 20 7.76 9.77 -6.14
CA ILE A 20 7.52 10.10 -4.74
C ILE A 20 8.35 11.34 -4.40
N VAL A 21 7.68 12.40 -3.94
CA VAL A 21 8.29 13.68 -3.53
C VAL A 21 8.19 13.93 -2.03
N GLY A 22 7.40 13.13 -1.31
CA GLY A 22 7.28 13.20 0.15
C GLY A 22 6.87 11.86 0.74
N VAL A 23 7.41 11.55 1.93
CA VAL A 23 7.11 10.34 2.69
C VAL A 23 7.01 10.72 4.17
N GLU A 24 5.88 10.44 4.79
CA GLU A 24 5.67 10.60 6.23
C GLU A 24 5.22 9.27 6.82
N THR A 25 5.92 8.78 7.85
CA THR A 25 5.61 7.50 8.49
C THR A 25 5.31 7.69 9.97
N LYS A 26 4.24 7.04 10.43
CA LYS A 26 3.87 6.90 11.85
C LYS A 26 3.84 5.42 12.19
N ARG A 27 4.30 5.09 13.40
CA ARG A 27 4.25 3.74 13.95
C ARG A 27 3.58 3.78 15.31
N GLU A 28 2.71 2.82 15.53
CA GLU A 28 1.96 2.64 16.75
C GLU A 28 2.00 1.16 17.10
N SER A 29 2.13 0.85 18.38
CA SER A 29 2.05 -0.52 18.88
C SER A 29 1.14 -0.53 20.09
N TRP A 30 0.25 -1.51 20.18
CA TRP A 30 -0.63 -1.69 21.33
C TRP A 30 -0.91 -3.17 21.56
N SER A 31 -1.30 -3.53 22.78
CA SER A 31 -1.76 -4.88 23.07
C SER A 31 -3.29 -4.95 22.91
N ASP A 32 -3.78 -5.82 22.03
CA ASP A 32 -5.20 -6.15 21.88
C ASP A 32 -5.45 -7.62 22.23
N GLN A 33 -6.37 -7.90 23.15
CA GLN A 33 -6.77 -9.27 23.53
C GLN A 33 -5.60 -10.22 23.90
N GLY A 34 -4.48 -9.68 24.38
CA GLY A 34 -3.29 -10.44 24.76
C GLY A 34 -2.28 -10.67 23.64
N PHE A 35 -2.49 -10.06 22.47
CA PHE A 35 -1.56 -10.02 21.35
C PHE A 35 -1.01 -8.61 21.16
N ASP A 36 0.27 -8.49 20.83
CA ASP A 36 0.85 -7.22 20.43
C ASP A 36 0.57 -6.98 18.95
N VAL A 37 0.02 -5.80 18.66
CA VAL A 37 -0.30 -5.32 17.32
C VAL A 37 0.65 -4.19 16.97
N ASP A 38 1.34 -4.33 15.83
CA ASP A 38 2.19 -3.31 15.24
C ASP A 38 1.51 -2.70 14.01
N ARG A 39 1.30 -1.39 14.05
CA ARG A 39 0.71 -0.61 12.95
C ARG A 39 1.71 0.39 12.41
N GLN A 40 1.92 0.34 11.10
CA GLN A 40 2.67 1.35 10.37
C GLN A 40 1.76 2.04 9.36
N GLU A 41 1.57 3.34 9.53
CA GLU A 41 0.92 4.21 8.54
C GLU A 41 1.98 5.04 7.82
N THR A 42 2.01 4.98 6.49
CA THR A 42 2.88 5.80 5.65
C THR A 42 2.07 6.57 4.61
N VAL A 43 2.24 7.88 4.56
CA VAL A 43 1.65 8.77 3.54
C VAL A 43 2.72 9.11 2.51
N TYR A 44 2.41 8.82 1.25
CA TYR A 44 3.26 9.06 0.09
C TYR A 44 2.66 10.18 -0.76
N SER A 45 3.42 11.27 -0.93
CA SER A 45 3.08 12.37 -1.83
C SER A 45 3.80 12.20 -3.15
N PHE A 46 3.08 12.33 -4.27
CA PHE A 46 3.62 12.20 -5.62
C PHE A 46 3.75 13.55 -6.33
N ASP A 47 4.71 13.66 -7.26
CA ASP A 47 5.01 14.85 -8.05
C ASP A 47 3.82 15.39 -8.87
N ASN A 48 2.82 14.54 -9.13
CA ASN A 48 1.60 14.91 -9.83
C ASN A 48 0.43 15.32 -8.91
N GLY A 49 0.69 15.47 -7.60
CA GLY A 49 -0.29 15.89 -6.60
C GLY A 49 -1.20 14.77 -6.10
N VAL A 50 -0.95 13.51 -6.46
CA VAL A 50 -1.63 12.36 -5.84
C VAL A 50 -1.02 12.08 -4.47
N VAL A 51 -1.85 11.74 -3.50
CA VAL A 51 -1.42 11.33 -2.16
C VAL A 51 -2.02 9.97 -1.85
N ILE A 52 -1.16 9.00 -1.53
CA ILE A 52 -1.55 7.63 -1.16
C ILE A 52 -1.19 7.39 0.29
N ARG A 53 -2.15 6.90 1.08
CA ARG A 53 -1.89 6.34 2.41
C ARG A 53 -1.75 4.83 2.30
N ARG A 54 -0.72 4.28 2.91
CA ARG A 54 -0.52 2.85 3.14
C ARG A 54 -0.58 2.59 4.64
N VAL A 55 -1.41 1.64 5.07
CA VAL A 55 -1.40 1.11 6.43
C VAL A 55 -0.98 -0.35 6.35
N VAL A 56 -0.08 -0.77 7.23
CA VAL A 56 0.29 -2.17 7.45
C VAL A 56 0.10 -2.47 8.92
N GLU A 57 -0.75 -3.43 9.22
CA GLU A 57 -0.99 -3.96 10.57
C GLU A 57 -0.50 -5.41 10.62
N LEU A 58 0.30 -5.73 11.64
CA LEU A 58 0.86 -7.03 11.90
C LEU A 58 0.58 -7.39 13.35
N ASP A 59 -0.03 -8.55 13.58
CA ASP A 59 -0.19 -9.11 14.91
C ASP A 59 0.96 -10.08 15.16
N ASP A 60 1.47 -10.17 16.39
CA ASP A 60 2.52 -11.12 16.79
C ASP A 60 1.99 -12.57 16.92
N PHE A 61 0.99 -12.93 16.11
CA PHE A 61 0.46 -14.29 16.09
C PHE A 61 1.47 -15.22 15.40
N PRO A 62 1.92 -16.31 16.05
CA PRO A 62 2.91 -17.20 15.47
C PRO A 62 2.36 -17.89 14.21
N ALA A 63 2.92 -17.52 13.05
CA ALA A 63 2.58 -18.11 11.77
C ALA A 63 3.83 -18.76 11.13
N ASP A 64 3.83 -20.09 11.01
CA ASP A 64 4.89 -20.86 10.34
C ASP A 64 4.66 -20.91 8.80
N LEU A 65 4.12 -19.82 8.24
CA LEU A 65 3.72 -19.72 6.84
C LEU A 65 4.65 -18.77 6.08
N ALA A 66 4.98 -19.15 4.84
CA ALA A 66 5.77 -18.30 3.94
C ALA A 66 5.12 -16.93 3.65
N CYS A 67 3.81 -16.80 3.88
CA CYS A 67 3.06 -15.55 3.82
C CYS A 67 2.35 -15.38 5.17
N ALA A 68 3.06 -14.85 6.17
CA ALA A 68 2.44 -14.46 7.43
C ALA A 68 1.29 -13.48 7.16
N GLU A 69 0.25 -13.57 8.00
CA GLU A 69 -0.93 -12.72 7.88
C GLU A 69 -0.54 -11.27 8.19
N CYS A 70 -0.93 -10.34 7.32
CA CYS A 70 -0.75 -8.91 7.57
C CYS A 70 -1.79 -8.10 6.82
N TRP A 71 -2.33 -7.09 7.47
CA TRP A 71 -3.41 -6.27 6.93
C TRP A 71 -2.80 -5.06 6.26
N ILE A 72 -2.81 -5.05 4.94
CA ILE A 72 -2.27 -3.98 4.13
C ILE A 72 -3.43 -3.23 3.50
N ASN A 73 -3.57 -1.94 3.80
CA ASN A 73 -4.57 -1.09 3.18
C ASN A 73 -3.93 0.08 2.43
N TYR A 74 -4.41 0.33 1.22
CA TYR A 74 -4.07 1.50 0.42
C TYR A 74 -5.30 2.37 0.22
N ASP A 75 -5.17 3.67 0.46
CA ASP A 75 -6.22 4.67 0.17
C ASP A 75 -5.65 5.83 -0.64
N VAL A 76 -6.45 6.32 -1.60
CA VAL A 76 -6.20 7.58 -2.29
C VAL A 76 -6.76 8.71 -1.42
N ILE A 77 -5.86 9.50 -0.84
CA ILE A 77 -6.22 10.65 0.00
C ILE A 77 -6.47 11.89 -0.86
N GLU A 78 -5.65 12.07 -1.91
CA GLU A 78 -5.82 13.14 -2.89
C GLU A 78 -5.59 12.60 -4.31
N HIS A 79 -6.45 12.99 -5.25
CA HIS A 79 -6.37 12.54 -6.64
C HIS A 79 -5.42 13.39 -7.51
N GLY A 80 -4.94 14.54 -7.05
CA GLY A 80 -4.26 15.53 -7.89
C GLY A 80 -5.22 16.26 -8.85
N ARG A 81 -4.81 17.43 -9.33
CA ARG A 81 -5.67 18.28 -10.17
C ARG A 81 -5.96 17.62 -11.53
N GLY A 82 -7.24 17.52 -11.88
CA GLY A 82 -7.70 17.00 -13.19
C GLY A 82 -7.52 15.49 -13.38
N ARG A 83 -7.28 14.74 -12.30
CA ARG A 83 -7.02 13.30 -12.32
C ARG A 83 -8.07 12.56 -11.49
N THR A 84 -8.16 11.26 -11.73
CA THR A 84 -8.96 10.34 -10.92
C THR A 84 -8.22 9.03 -10.85
N VAL A 85 -7.87 8.60 -9.65
CA VAL A 85 -7.16 7.34 -9.37
C VAL A 85 -8.20 6.29 -8.98
N SER A 86 -8.12 5.10 -9.57
CA SER A 86 -9.06 4.00 -9.29
C SER A 86 -8.35 2.65 -9.16
N PRO A 87 -8.83 1.76 -8.26
CA PRO A 87 -9.82 2.06 -7.21
C PRO A 87 -9.31 3.11 -6.21
N SER A 88 -10.21 3.74 -5.45
CA SER A 88 -9.83 4.71 -4.40
C SER A 88 -9.26 4.04 -3.16
N SER A 89 -9.51 2.74 -2.98
CA SER A 89 -8.94 1.93 -1.90
C SER A 89 -8.72 0.48 -2.34
N LYS A 90 -7.75 -0.18 -1.73
CA LYS A 90 -7.42 -1.59 -1.94
C LYS A 90 -6.78 -2.19 -0.70
N SER A 91 -7.32 -3.32 -0.24
CA SER A 91 -6.82 -4.04 0.93
C SER A 91 -6.32 -5.45 0.58
N PHE A 92 -5.39 -5.95 1.38
CA PHE A 92 -4.83 -7.30 1.34
C PHE A 92 -4.66 -7.84 2.76
N ASP A 93 -4.81 -9.15 2.90
CA ASP A 93 -4.63 -9.92 4.15
C ASP A 93 -3.25 -10.59 4.24
N ASN A 94 -2.40 -10.40 3.22
CA ASN A 94 -0.98 -10.73 3.25
C ASN A 94 -0.21 -10.05 2.11
N ALA A 95 1.12 -9.97 2.27
CA ALA A 95 2.04 -9.41 1.28
C ALA A 95 2.09 -10.20 -0.04
N CYS A 96 1.75 -11.49 -0.03
CA CYS A 96 1.78 -12.33 -1.23
C CYS A 96 0.67 -11.96 -2.22
N ARG A 97 -0.54 -11.64 -1.73
CA ARG A 97 -1.64 -11.14 -2.55
C ARG A 97 -1.39 -9.73 -3.06
N GLU A 98 -0.77 -8.87 -2.26
CA GLU A 98 -0.30 -7.55 -2.71
C GLU A 98 0.69 -7.69 -3.87
N THR A 99 1.70 -8.55 -3.70
CA THR A 99 2.72 -8.81 -4.73
C THR A 99 2.11 -9.38 -6.01
N PHE A 100 1.21 -10.36 -5.89
CA PHE A 100 0.51 -10.93 -7.04
C PHE A 100 -0.32 -9.87 -7.78
N TRP A 101 -1.04 -9.02 -7.04
CA TRP A 101 -1.83 -7.95 -7.61
C TRP A 101 -0.98 -6.93 -8.38
N LEU A 102 0.20 -6.60 -7.86
CA LEU A 102 1.16 -5.73 -8.57
C LEU A 102 1.65 -6.38 -9.87
N LYS A 103 2.01 -7.67 -9.84
CA LYS A 103 2.41 -8.41 -11.05
C LYS A 103 1.32 -8.38 -12.12
N PHE A 104 0.09 -8.70 -11.73
CA PHE A 104 -1.09 -8.68 -12.61
C PHE A 104 -1.31 -7.32 -13.31
N HIS A 105 -0.92 -6.22 -12.66
CA HIS A 105 -1.05 -4.88 -13.22
C HIS A 105 0.20 -4.36 -13.95
N SER A 106 1.34 -5.03 -13.82
CA SER A 106 2.60 -4.69 -14.49
C SER A 106 2.81 -5.35 -15.85
N GLU A 107 2.13 -6.47 -16.12
CA GLU A 107 2.32 -7.23 -17.37
C GLU A 107 1.46 -6.66 -18.53
N PRO A 108 2.03 -6.49 -19.74
CA PRO A 108 1.24 -6.18 -20.93
C PRO A 108 0.30 -7.35 -21.22
N ARG A 109 -0.99 -7.07 -21.42
CA ARG A 109 -1.94 -8.09 -21.89
C ARG A 109 -1.60 -8.42 -23.35
N VAL A 110 -1.24 -9.68 -23.61
CA VAL A 110 -1.10 -10.26 -24.95
C VAL A 110 -2.48 -10.39 -25.59
#